data_AF-A0A0N7L5G1-F1
#
_entry.id   AF-A0A0N7L5G1-F1
#
_cell.length_a   1.000
_cell.length_b   1.000
_cell.length_c   1.000
_cell.angle_alpha   90.00
_cell.angle_beta   90.00
_cell.angle_gamma   90.00
#
_symmetry.space_group_name_H-M   'P 1'
#
loop_
_entity.id
_entity.type
_entity.pdbx_description
1 polymer ?
#
loop_
_entity_poly.entity_id
_entity_poly.type
_entity_poly.pdbx_seq_one_letter_code
_entity_poly.pdbx_strand_id
1 'polypeptide(L)'
;MKLKLLAFVATCVWQAFASKRHEVSKWYPCSVFSNIDGMDHEIAELTAQCGKFSAPLCYSDVCTAPKSVNQTIELFVKRIPANNPETAINIWIMGRHFQSKELTALILYSELNTTANLYLMDPRGSRKSTILDCGVTTRDPNFEYRMDPAQVGTCAIDLESKFGDLAAFSPTSAAHDLFNLISKLSNGASTFVYGSDYEALLVVRLMHLAPPEVTGYILDSPESTTGVYNYYR
;
A
#
# COMPACT_ATOMS: atom_id res chain seq x y z
N MET A 1 -19.17 11.05 -40.03
CA MET A 1 -18.33 10.23 -39.11
C MET A 1 -17.86 11.03 -37.89
N LYS A 2 -18.75 11.76 -37.18
CA LYS A 2 -18.39 12.58 -36.00
C LYS A 2 -19.28 12.37 -34.76
N LEU A 3 -20.35 11.57 -34.85
CA LEU A 3 -21.31 11.37 -33.75
C LEU A 3 -20.92 10.22 -32.80
N LYS A 4 -20.13 9.24 -33.26
CA LYS A 4 -19.70 8.09 -32.43
C LYS A 4 -18.62 8.44 -31.41
N LEU A 5 -17.81 9.47 -31.67
CA LEU A 5 -16.69 9.86 -30.80
C LEU A 5 -17.18 10.54 -29.52
N LEU A 6 -18.20 11.41 -29.61
CA LEU A 6 -18.78 12.11 -28.46
C LEU A 6 -19.49 11.14 -27.50
N ALA A 7 -20.19 10.14 -28.02
CA ALA A 7 -20.88 9.14 -27.20
C ALA A 7 -19.89 8.27 -26.41
N PHE A 8 -18.77 7.87 -27.03
CA PHE A 8 -17.72 7.09 -26.37
C PHE A 8 -16.98 7.87 -25.27
N VAL A 9 -16.71 9.16 -25.51
CA VAL A 9 -16.06 10.01 -24.50
C VAL A 9 -16.99 10.23 -23.31
N ALA A 10 -18.27 10.47 -23.54
CA ALA A 10 -19.25 10.68 -22.47
C ALA A 10 -19.43 9.44 -21.57
N THR A 11 -19.46 8.23 -22.14
CA THR A 11 -19.58 6.98 -21.36
C THR A 11 -18.33 6.67 -20.55
N CYS A 12 -17.12 6.86 -21.11
CA CYS A 12 -15.87 6.68 -20.37
C CYS A 12 -15.76 7.64 -19.18
N VAL A 13 -16.14 8.91 -19.38
CA VAL A 13 -16.12 9.93 -18.32
C VAL A 13 -17.10 9.58 -17.20
N TRP A 14 -18.32 9.15 -17.53
CA TRP A 14 -19.30 8.70 -16.53
C TRP A 14 -18.83 7.49 -15.71
N GLN A 15 -18.23 6.49 -16.37
CA GLN A 15 -17.67 5.31 -15.69
C GLN A 15 -16.52 5.68 -14.74
N ALA A 16 -15.62 6.58 -15.15
CA ALA A 16 -14.54 7.07 -14.31
C ALA A 16 -15.08 7.83 -13.07
N PHE A 17 -16.09 8.68 -13.24
CA PHE A 17 -16.72 9.40 -12.13
C PHE A 17 -17.49 8.49 -11.16
N ALA A 18 -18.16 7.46 -11.67
CA ALA A 18 -18.86 6.47 -10.84
C ALA A 18 -17.87 5.61 -10.05
N SER A 19 -16.77 5.19 -10.68
CA SER A 19 -15.68 4.44 -10.03
C SER A 19 -15.03 5.27 -8.93
N LYS A 20 -14.65 6.53 -9.18
CA LYS A 20 -14.10 7.42 -8.14
C LYS A 20 -15.06 7.64 -6.97
N ARG A 21 -16.36 7.86 -7.23
CA ARG A 21 -17.37 7.99 -6.15
C ARG A 21 -17.52 6.71 -5.33
N HIS A 22 -17.46 5.54 -5.96
CA HIS A 22 -17.49 4.28 -5.25
C HIS A 22 -16.26 4.09 -4.35
N GLU A 23 -15.06 4.47 -4.81
CA GLU A 23 -13.85 4.41 -3.98
C GLU A 23 -13.91 5.39 -2.80
N VAL A 24 -14.46 6.59 -2.98
CA VAL A 24 -14.68 7.56 -1.87
C VAL A 24 -15.62 6.99 -0.79
N SER A 25 -16.60 6.17 -1.17
CA SER A 25 -17.54 5.57 -0.20
C SER A 25 -16.92 4.49 0.71
N LYS A 26 -15.69 4.03 0.41
CA LYS A 26 -15.01 2.99 1.20
C LYS A 26 -14.21 3.53 2.38
N TRP A 27 -14.07 4.85 2.49
CA TRP A 27 -13.34 5.47 3.60
C TRP A 27 -14.20 5.52 4.86
N TYR A 28 -13.62 5.14 6.00
CA TYR A 28 -14.21 5.25 7.33
C TYR A 28 -13.20 5.88 8.30
N PRO A 29 -13.67 6.61 9.34
CA PRO A 29 -12.76 7.22 10.32
C PRO A 29 -12.01 6.14 11.10
N CYS A 30 -10.74 6.39 11.39
CA CYS A 30 -9.86 5.51 12.16
C CYS A 30 -8.79 6.32 12.91
N SER A 31 -8.06 5.69 13.82
CA SER A 31 -6.91 6.32 14.49
C SER A 31 -5.71 6.47 13.55
N VAL A 32 -4.95 7.56 13.70
CA VAL A 32 -3.66 7.74 13.01
C VAL A 32 -2.70 6.63 13.41
N PHE A 33 -2.61 6.30 14.69
CA PHE A 33 -1.74 5.24 15.20
C PHE A 33 -2.50 3.92 15.39
N SER A 34 -1.88 2.83 14.95
CA SER A 34 -2.44 1.48 15.11
C SER A 34 -2.17 0.88 16.50
N ASN A 35 -1.16 1.38 17.22
CA ASN A 35 -0.93 1.12 18.64
C ASN A 35 -0.73 2.46 19.35
N ILE A 36 -1.40 2.64 20.49
CA ILE A 36 -1.38 3.86 21.32
C ILE A 36 -0.69 3.64 22.67
N ASP A 37 -0.17 2.43 22.94
CA ASP A 37 0.48 2.10 24.20
C ASP A 37 1.68 3.02 24.44
N GLY A 38 1.64 3.74 25.56
CA GLY A 38 2.70 4.68 25.95
C GLY A 38 2.71 6.01 25.19
N MET A 39 1.70 6.31 24.38
CA MET A 39 1.54 7.63 23.74
C MET A 39 0.71 8.59 24.58
N ASP A 40 0.98 9.89 24.41
CA ASP A 40 0.17 10.96 24.98
C ASP A 40 -1.27 10.94 24.43
N HIS A 41 -2.25 11.25 25.30
CA HIS A 41 -3.68 11.23 24.99
C HIS A 41 -4.04 12.06 23.75
N GLU A 42 -3.41 13.22 23.57
CA GLU A 42 -3.69 14.13 22.44
C GLU A 42 -3.22 13.53 21.10
N ILE A 43 -2.12 12.78 21.09
CA ILE A 43 -1.62 12.09 19.90
C ILE A 43 -2.49 10.86 19.59
N ALA A 44 -3.01 10.19 20.63
CA ALA A 44 -3.88 9.03 20.49
C ALA A 44 -5.26 9.37 19.89
N GLU A 45 -5.73 10.62 20.04
CA GLU A 45 -7.00 11.10 19.50
C GLU A 45 -6.93 11.57 18.04
N LEU A 46 -5.74 11.63 17.45
CA LEU A 46 -5.57 12.01 16.04
C LEU A 46 -6.31 11.03 15.11
N THR A 47 -7.14 11.58 14.23
CA THR A 47 -7.97 10.81 13.31
C THR A 47 -7.42 10.80 11.88
N ALA A 48 -7.63 9.67 11.21
CA ALA A 48 -7.33 9.42 9.81
C ALA A 48 -8.56 8.81 9.12
N GLN A 49 -8.47 8.63 7.80
CA GLN A 49 -9.43 7.88 7.01
C GLN A 49 -8.80 6.54 6.61
N CYS A 50 -9.47 5.43 6.89
CA CYS A 50 -9.02 4.10 6.51
C CYS A 50 -9.97 3.49 5.48
N GLY A 51 -9.47 2.59 4.65
CA GLY A 51 -10.26 1.90 3.64
C GLY A 51 -9.65 0.57 3.25
N LYS A 52 -10.51 -0.31 2.73
CA LYS A 52 -10.15 -1.63 2.22
C LYS A 52 -10.51 -1.71 0.75
N PHE A 53 -9.53 -2.02 -0.08
CA PHE A 53 -9.59 -1.93 -1.53
C PHE A 53 -9.29 -3.28 -2.16
N SER A 54 -10.13 -3.72 -3.10
CA SER A 54 -9.92 -4.99 -3.78
C SER A 54 -8.83 -4.86 -4.85
N ALA A 55 -7.94 -5.84 -4.90
CA ALA A 55 -6.94 -6.01 -5.94
C ALA A 55 -6.95 -7.45 -6.49
N PRO A 56 -6.49 -7.68 -7.73
CA PRO A 56 -6.28 -9.02 -8.24
C PRO A 56 -5.27 -9.78 -7.37
N LEU A 57 -5.54 -11.07 -7.16
CA LEU A 57 -4.55 -11.96 -6.55
C LEU A 57 -3.30 -12.04 -7.44
N CYS A 58 -3.46 -12.21 -8.75
CA CYS A 58 -2.37 -12.22 -9.71
C CYS A 58 -2.51 -11.12 -10.77
N TYR A 59 -1.40 -10.43 -11.04
CA TYR A 59 -1.23 -9.61 -12.24
C TYR A 59 -0.62 -10.48 -13.33
N SER A 60 -1.12 -10.33 -14.57
CA SER A 60 -0.87 -11.27 -15.68
C SER A 60 0.59 -11.34 -16.14
N ASP A 61 1.37 -10.30 -15.86
CA ASP A 61 2.81 -10.22 -16.12
C ASP A 61 3.67 -10.79 -14.98
N VAL A 62 3.05 -11.19 -13.85
CA VAL A 62 3.73 -11.73 -12.67
C VAL A 62 3.40 -13.20 -12.43
N CYS A 63 2.13 -13.56 -12.42
CA CYS A 63 1.68 -14.92 -12.08
C CYS A 63 0.33 -15.29 -12.69
N THR A 64 -0.04 -16.56 -12.57
CA THR A 64 -1.37 -17.06 -12.95
C THR A 64 -2.05 -17.69 -11.74
N ALA A 65 -3.18 -17.12 -11.31
CA ALA A 65 -3.97 -17.68 -10.23
C ALA A 65 -4.79 -18.89 -10.74
N PRO A 66 -4.74 -20.05 -10.05
CA PRO A 66 -5.64 -21.17 -10.34
C PRO A 66 -7.10 -20.74 -10.16
N LYS A 67 -8.02 -21.23 -11.00
CA LYS A 67 -9.45 -20.92 -10.87
C LYS A 67 -10.07 -21.42 -9.54
N SER A 68 -9.40 -22.34 -8.86
CA SER A 68 -9.82 -22.94 -7.59
C SER A 68 -9.60 -22.03 -6.38
N VAL A 69 -8.78 -20.99 -6.48
CA VAL A 69 -8.50 -20.06 -5.37
C VAL A 69 -9.31 -18.78 -5.52
N ASN A 70 -9.35 -17.97 -4.46
CA ASN A 70 -9.94 -16.63 -4.56
C ASN A 70 -9.13 -15.77 -5.52
N GLN A 71 -9.78 -15.13 -6.49
CA GLN A 71 -9.11 -14.34 -7.53
C GLN A 71 -8.78 -12.92 -7.08
N THR A 72 -9.25 -12.51 -5.90
CA THR A 72 -9.01 -11.18 -5.36
C THR A 72 -8.45 -11.24 -3.94
N ILE A 73 -7.69 -10.19 -3.62
CA ILE A 73 -7.22 -9.88 -2.28
C ILE A 73 -7.76 -8.52 -1.87
N GLU A 74 -7.71 -8.27 -0.57
CA GLU A 74 -8.02 -6.98 0.05
C GLU A 74 -6.74 -6.28 0.48
N LEU A 75 -6.66 -4.99 0.17
CA LEU A 75 -5.56 -4.09 0.52
C LEU A 75 -6.07 -3.00 1.46
N PHE A 76 -5.36 -2.80 2.56
CA PHE A 76 -5.64 -1.74 3.50
C PHE A 76 -4.85 -0.48 3.14
N VAL A 77 -5.56 0.65 3.10
CA VAL A 77 -4.98 1.98 2.93
C VAL A 77 -5.47 2.89 4.05
N LYS A 78 -4.56 3.70 4.56
CA LYS A 78 -4.82 4.79 5.50
C LYS A 78 -4.47 6.11 4.82
N ARG A 79 -5.26 7.14 5.09
CA ARG A 79 -5.08 8.49 4.54
C ARG A 79 -5.24 9.54 5.64
N ILE A 80 -4.32 10.48 5.69
CA ILE A 80 -4.44 11.73 6.45
C ILE A 80 -4.71 12.83 5.41
N PRO A 81 -5.95 13.32 5.29
CA PRO A 81 -6.29 14.32 4.28
C PRO A 81 -5.67 15.67 4.62
N ALA A 82 -5.26 16.44 3.60
CA ALA A 82 -4.92 17.85 3.76
C ALA A 82 -6.16 18.67 4.17
N ASN A 83 -5.95 19.91 4.60
CA ASN A 83 -7.06 20.87 4.79
C ASN A 83 -7.86 21.11 3.50
N ASN A 84 -7.18 21.11 2.35
CA ASN A 84 -7.78 21.24 1.02
C ASN A 84 -7.50 19.98 0.17
N PRO A 85 -8.18 18.86 0.44
CA PRO A 85 -7.80 17.55 -0.07
C PRO A 85 -7.91 17.40 -1.59
N GLU A 86 -8.77 18.17 -2.25
CA GLU A 86 -9.02 18.04 -3.69
C GLU A 86 -7.91 18.65 -4.56
N THR A 87 -7.11 19.56 -4.00
CA THR A 87 -6.07 20.30 -4.74
C THR A 87 -4.66 20.12 -4.15
N ALA A 88 -4.56 19.59 -2.93
CA ALA A 88 -3.30 19.28 -2.27
C ALA A 88 -2.46 18.26 -3.05
N ILE A 89 -1.14 18.34 -2.92
CA ILE A 89 -0.25 17.26 -3.40
C ILE A 89 -0.52 15.97 -2.63
N ASN A 90 -0.15 14.83 -3.21
CA ASN A 90 -0.29 13.53 -2.58
C ASN A 90 1.10 12.96 -2.25
N ILE A 91 1.26 12.36 -1.08
CA ILE A 91 2.47 11.65 -0.68
C ILE A 91 2.08 10.25 -0.24
N TRP A 92 2.54 9.25 -0.97
CA TRP A 92 2.39 7.84 -0.60
C TRP A 92 3.64 7.39 0.15
N ILE A 93 3.44 6.94 1.39
CA ILE A 93 4.51 6.56 2.31
C ILE A 93 4.51 5.03 2.44
N MET A 94 5.58 4.42 1.95
CA MET A 94 5.87 2.99 2.04
C MET A 94 6.99 2.80 3.06
N GLY A 95 6.76 1.97 4.07
CA GLY A 95 7.69 1.80 5.20
C GLY A 95 7.38 0.54 6.01
N ARG A 96 8.43 -0.11 6.52
CA ARG A 96 8.35 -1.43 7.16
C ARG A 96 7.65 -1.41 8.54
N HIS A 97 8.11 -0.52 9.42
CA HIS A 97 7.60 -0.45 10.79
C HIS A 97 6.37 0.45 10.86
N PHE A 98 5.27 -0.05 11.40
CA PHE A 98 4.02 0.71 11.46
C PHE A 98 4.14 1.98 12.29
N GLN A 99 4.83 1.90 13.44
CA GLN A 99 5.11 3.07 14.26
C GLN A 99 5.96 4.07 13.50
N SER A 100 6.96 3.60 12.74
CA SER A 100 7.80 4.51 11.95
C SER A 100 7.02 5.16 10.82
N LYS A 101 6.22 4.43 10.04
CA LYS A 101 5.47 5.04 8.91
C LYS A 101 4.33 5.96 9.35
N GLU A 102 3.59 5.61 10.40
CA GLU A 102 2.53 6.46 10.96
C GLU A 102 3.13 7.72 11.59
N LEU A 103 4.27 7.60 12.28
CA LEU A 103 5.00 8.74 12.83
C LEU A 103 5.60 9.62 11.73
N THR A 104 6.24 9.04 10.72
CA THR A 104 6.77 9.77 9.55
C THR A 104 5.65 10.53 8.84
N ALA A 105 4.48 9.91 8.66
CA ALA A 105 3.32 10.59 8.12
C ALA A 105 2.90 11.77 9.00
N LEU A 106 2.81 11.59 10.31
CA LEU A 106 2.41 12.69 11.21
C LEU A 106 3.41 13.86 11.20
N ILE A 107 4.71 13.57 11.24
CA ILE A 107 5.77 14.59 11.16
C ILE A 107 5.66 15.34 9.84
N LEU A 108 5.59 14.63 8.70
CA LEU A 108 5.43 15.26 7.39
C LEU A 108 4.15 16.09 7.31
N TYR A 109 3.06 15.62 7.89
CA TYR A 109 1.79 16.34 7.91
C TYR A 109 1.91 17.69 8.63
N SER A 110 2.61 17.70 9.77
CA SER A 110 2.91 18.91 10.54
C SER A 110 3.88 19.85 9.81
N GLU A 111 5.02 19.34 9.35
CA GLU A 111 6.07 20.13 8.68
C GLU A 111 5.58 20.75 7.35
N LEU A 112 4.66 20.08 6.67
CA LEU A 112 4.01 20.60 5.46
C LEU A 112 2.80 21.50 5.77
N ASN A 113 2.61 21.92 7.02
CA ASN A 113 1.49 22.76 7.46
C ASN A 113 0.13 22.22 6.98
N THR A 114 -0.06 20.90 7.01
CA THR A 114 -1.32 20.21 6.65
C THR A 114 -1.77 20.44 5.19
N THR A 115 -0.83 20.75 4.28
CA THR A 115 -1.11 21.07 2.87
C THR A 115 -0.99 19.88 1.90
N ALA A 116 -0.67 18.68 2.40
CA ALA A 116 -0.50 17.47 1.61
C ALA A 116 -1.44 16.36 2.09
N ASN A 117 -2.02 15.60 1.15
CA ASN A 117 -2.68 14.34 1.47
C ASN A 117 -1.60 13.28 1.66
N LEU A 118 -1.58 12.62 2.82
CA LEU A 118 -0.66 11.52 3.08
C LEU A 118 -1.41 10.20 3.01
N TYR A 119 -0.82 9.23 2.32
CA TYR A 119 -1.35 7.89 2.14
C TYR A 119 -0.35 6.87 2.65
N LEU A 120 -0.84 5.88 3.37
CA LEU A 120 -0.08 4.73 3.83
C LEU A 120 -0.79 3.48 3.35
N MET A 121 -0.03 2.48 2.91
CA MET A 121 -0.57 1.20 2.51
C MET A 121 0.10 0.09 3.32
N ASP A 122 -0.66 -0.96 3.63
CA ASP A 122 -0.08 -2.23 4.01
C ASP A 122 0.09 -3.07 2.74
N PRO A 123 1.32 -3.49 2.35
CA PRO A 123 1.49 -4.35 1.20
C PRO A 123 0.72 -5.66 1.33
N ARG A 124 0.37 -6.26 0.19
CA ARG A 124 -0.19 -7.62 0.15
C ARG A 124 0.68 -8.57 0.96
N GLY A 125 0.06 -9.49 1.69
CA GLY A 125 0.71 -10.46 2.54
C GLY A 125 1.07 -9.94 3.93
N SER A 126 0.81 -8.67 4.23
CA SER A 126 1.21 -8.03 5.49
C SER A 126 0.05 -7.33 6.19
N ARG A 127 0.08 -7.38 7.54
CA ARG A 127 -0.71 -6.52 8.44
C ARG A 127 -2.23 -6.53 8.15
N LYS A 128 -2.84 -5.37 7.87
CA LYS A 128 -4.29 -5.18 7.73
C LYS A 128 -4.79 -5.46 6.31
N SER A 129 -3.87 -5.62 5.35
CA SER A 129 -4.16 -6.20 4.04
C SER A 129 -4.35 -7.72 4.17
N THR A 130 -4.63 -8.41 3.07
CA THR A 130 -4.68 -9.87 3.04
C THR A 130 -3.34 -10.43 3.48
N ILE A 131 -3.26 -10.92 4.72
CA ILE A 131 -2.04 -11.36 5.36
C ILE A 131 -1.67 -12.79 4.94
N LEU A 132 -0.37 -13.03 4.76
CA LEU A 132 0.16 -14.39 4.69
C LEU A 132 0.28 -14.91 6.12
N ASP A 133 -0.66 -15.77 6.49
CA ASP A 133 -0.71 -16.40 7.81
C ASP A 133 -0.96 -17.89 7.64
N CYS A 134 -0.04 -18.69 8.18
CA CYS A 134 -0.09 -20.15 8.22
C CYS A 134 -0.30 -20.68 9.66
N GLY A 135 -0.74 -19.82 10.60
CA GLY A 135 -1.13 -20.22 11.95
C GLY A 135 0.02 -20.69 12.84
N VAL A 136 1.26 -20.36 12.49
CA VAL A 136 2.45 -20.77 13.25
C VAL A 136 2.70 -19.84 14.45
N THR A 137 2.93 -20.43 15.61
CA THR A 137 3.27 -19.67 16.82
C THR A 137 4.73 -19.22 16.75
N THR A 138 4.97 -17.91 16.67
CA THR A 138 6.31 -17.33 16.83
C THR A 138 6.72 -17.44 18.30
N ARG A 139 7.89 -18.05 18.58
CA ARG A 139 8.29 -18.44 19.95
C ARG A 139 9.29 -17.50 20.63
N ASP A 140 9.69 -16.40 20.00
CA ASP A 140 10.77 -15.56 20.53
C ASP A 140 10.24 -14.18 21.00
N PRO A 141 10.20 -13.91 22.32
CA PRO A 141 9.84 -12.60 22.86
C PRO A 141 10.95 -11.53 22.71
N ASN A 142 12.17 -11.91 22.33
CA ASN A 142 13.31 -11.01 22.12
C ASN A 142 13.62 -10.75 20.64
N PHE A 143 13.16 -11.62 19.74
CA PHE A 143 13.17 -11.42 18.29
C PHE A 143 11.78 -11.67 17.76
N GLU A 144 10.97 -10.61 17.74
CA GLU A 144 9.68 -10.62 17.06
C GLU A 144 9.89 -11.22 15.65
N TYR A 145 9.14 -12.29 15.35
CA TYR A 145 9.06 -12.95 14.03
C TYR A 145 10.13 -13.99 13.65
N ARG A 146 10.62 -14.82 14.58
CA ARG A 146 11.32 -16.07 14.19
C ARG A 146 10.36 -17.26 14.16
N MET A 147 10.04 -17.70 12.94
CA MET A 147 9.38 -18.98 12.69
C MET A 147 10.36 -20.13 12.93
N ASP A 148 9.90 -21.24 13.50
CA ASP A 148 10.70 -22.47 13.56
C ASP A 148 11.03 -22.92 12.12
N PRO A 149 12.32 -23.05 11.73
CA PRO A 149 12.69 -23.49 10.38
C PRO A 149 12.02 -24.79 9.95
N ALA A 150 11.71 -25.69 10.89
CA ALA A 150 11.01 -26.94 10.59
C ALA A 150 9.57 -26.73 10.08
N GLN A 151 8.95 -25.60 10.40
CA GLN A 151 7.58 -25.28 10.00
C GLN A 151 7.50 -24.58 8.63
N VAL A 152 8.62 -24.09 8.08
CA VAL A 152 8.66 -23.30 6.84
C VAL A 152 8.05 -24.07 5.66
N GLY A 153 8.41 -25.35 5.52
CA GLY A 153 7.91 -26.19 4.43
C GLY A 153 6.38 -26.36 4.47
N THR A 154 5.83 -26.69 5.64
CA THR A 154 4.38 -26.83 5.83
C THR A 154 3.65 -25.52 5.59
N CYS A 155 4.18 -24.41 6.11
CA CYS A 155 3.61 -23.08 5.89
C CYS A 155 3.57 -22.70 4.40
N ALA A 156 4.63 -22.99 3.64
CA ALA A 156 4.64 -22.74 2.20
C ALA A 156 3.54 -23.52 1.48
N ILE A 157 3.35 -24.81 1.82
CA ILE A 157 2.29 -25.67 1.27
C ILE A 157 0.90 -25.13 1.62
N ASP A 158 0.68 -24.72 2.87
CA ASP A 158 -0.61 -24.17 3.32
C ASP A 158 -0.95 -22.87 2.60
N LEU A 159 0.02 -21.99 2.41
CA LEU A 159 -0.14 -20.74 1.67
C LEU A 159 -0.38 -21.01 0.18
N GLU A 160 0.36 -21.93 -0.44
CA GLU A 160 0.17 -22.32 -1.86
C GLU A 160 -1.21 -22.95 -2.08
N SER A 161 -1.69 -23.77 -1.14
CA SER A 161 -3.05 -24.31 -1.19
C SER A 161 -4.12 -23.21 -1.17
N LYS A 162 -3.88 -22.15 -0.38
CA LYS A 162 -4.83 -21.03 -0.22
C LYS A 162 -4.80 -20.04 -1.39
N PHE A 163 -3.62 -19.78 -1.96
CA PHE A 163 -3.39 -18.70 -2.92
C PHE A 163 -2.85 -19.14 -4.28
N GLY A 164 -2.50 -20.41 -4.45
CA GLY A 164 -1.81 -20.89 -5.64
C GLY A 164 -0.41 -20.31 -5.72
N ASP A 165 -0.05 -19.78 -6.89
CA ASP A 165 1.28 -19.23 -7.14
C ASP A 165 1.61 -18.07 -6.19
N LEU A 166 2.52 -18.31 -5.25
CA LEU A 166 2.93 -17.34 -4.23
C LEU A 166 3.74 -16.16 -4.80
N ALA A 167 4.14 -16.18 -6.08
CA ALA A 167 4.60 -14.98 -6.77
C ALA A 167 3.53 -13.86 -6.75
N ALA A 168 2.25 -14.23 -6.53
CA ALA A 168 1.18 -13.31 -6.19
C ALA A 168 1.56 -12.35 -5.06
N PHE A 169 2.37 -12.75 -4.07
CA PHE A 169 2.75 -11.91 -2.94
C PHE A 169 4.15 -11.27 -3.08
N SER A 170 4.72 -11.27 -4.29
CA SER A 170 6.01 -10.66 -4.56
C SER A 170 6.00 -9.11 -4.45
N PRO A 171 7.18 -8.47 -4.26
CA PRO A 171 7.30 -7.01 -4.34
C PRO A 171 6.78 -6.42 -5.66
N THR A 172 6.88 -7.16 -6.78
CA THR A 172 6.36 -6.72 -8.07
C THR A 172 4.84 -6.65 -8.07
N SER A 173 4.16 -7.66 -7.51
CA SER A 173 2.71 -7.63 -7.35
C SER A 173 2.26 -6.51 -6.40
N ALA A 174 3.01 -6.26 -5.32
CA ALA A 174 2.74 -5.15 -4.42
C ALA A 174 2.97 -3.76 -5.09
N ALA A 175 3.91 -3.66 -6.03
CA ALA A 175 4.09 -2.43 -6.82
C ALA A 175 2.93 -2.19 -7.78
N HIS A 176 2.37 -3.23 -8.41
CA HIS A 176 1.16 -3.12 -9.21
C HIS A 176 -0.06 -2.69 -8.39
N ASP A 177 -0.16 -3.15 -7.14
CA ASP A 177 -1.18 -2.66 -6.23
C ASP A 177 -1.05 -1.17 -5.98
N LEU A 178 0.16 -0.72 -5.64
CA LEU A 178 0.43 0.69 -5.37
C LEU A 178 0.18 1.54 -6.62
N PHE A 179 0.58 1.08 -7.81
CA PHE A 179 0.26 1.72 -9.09
C PHE A 179 -1.26 1.94 -9.24
N ASN A 180 -2.05 0.88 -9.04
CA ASN A 180 -3.49 0.93 -9.20
C ASN A 180 -4.17 1.79 -8.13
N LEU A 181 -3.68 1.75 -6.89
CA LEU A 181 -4.19 2.56 -5.79
C LEU A 181 -3.86 4.03 -5.96
N ILE A 182 -2.66 4.38 -6.42
CA ILE A 182 -2.29 5.77 -6.75
C ILE A 182 -3.27 6.32 -7.80
N SER A 183 -3.47 5.60 -8.90
CA SER A 183 -4.36 6.03 -9.99
C SER A 183 -5.82 6.18 -9.53
N LYS A 184 -6.29 5.27 -8.66
CA LYS A 184 -7.67 5.29 -8.15
C LYS A 184 -7.92 6.34 -7.07
N LEU A 185 -7.00 6.51 -6.13
CA LEU A 185 -7.23 7.21 -4.86
C LEU A 185 -6.58 8.59 -4.78
N SER A 186 -5.65 8.91 -5.67
CA SER A 186 -5.06 10.25 -5.73
C SER A 186 -6.01 11.24 -6.43
N ASN A 187 -5.94 12.50 -6.02
CA ASN A 187 -6.84 13.56 -6.52
C ASN A 187 -6.48 14.10 -7.93
N GLY A 188 -5.37 13.64 -8.51
CA GLY A 188 -4.86 14.11 -9.82
C GLY A 188 -3.88 15.30 -9.73
N ALA A 189 -3.62 15.83 -8.54
CA ALA A 189 -2.49 16.72 -8.29
C ALA A 189 -1.16 15.95 -8.26
N SER A 190 -0.04 16.68 -8.17
CA SER A 190 1.30 16.09 -8.11
C SER A 190 1.38 15.05 -6.99
N THR A 191 1.88 13.87 -7.34
CA THR A 191 1.98 12.74 -6.43
C THR A 191 3.44 12.33 -6.25
N PHE A 192 3.87 12.20 -5.00
CA PHE A 192 5.21 11.75 -4.63
C PHE A 192 5.10 10.41 -3.91
N VAL A 193 6.08 9.53 -4.11
CA VAL A 193 6.16 8.25 -3.40
C VAL A 193 7.44 8.21 -2.59
N TYR A 194 7.30 8.11 -1.28
CA TYR A 194 8.39 7.97 -0.32
C TYR A 194 8.49 6.50 0.10
N GLY A 195 9.67 5.91 -0.03
CA GLY A 195 9.97 4.55 0.42
C GLY A 195 11.13 4.54 1.40
N SER A 196 10.94 3.89 2.56
CA SER A 196 12.02 3.66 3.54
C SER A 196 12.40 2.19 3.66
N ASP A 197 13.67 1.94 3.98
CA ASP A 197 14.21 0.61 4.29
C ASP A 197 13.91 -0.43 3.18
N TYR A 198 13.53 -1.65 3.57
CA TYR A 198 13.05 -2.70 2.67
C TYR A 198 11.90 -2.27 1.75
N GLU A 199 11.01 -1.35 2.18
CA GLU A 199 9.89 -0.93 1.33
C GLU A 199 10.32 0.03 0.21
N ALA A 200 11.54 0.57 0.25
CA ALA A 200 12.14 1.23 -0.90
C ALA A 200 12.25 0.26 -2.11
N LEU A 201 12.41 -1.05 -1.89
CA LEU A 201 12.41 -2.06 -2.96
C LEU A 201 11.08 -2.07 -3.73
N LEU A 202 9.96 -1.95 -3.02
CA LEU A 202 8.63 -1.86 -3.63
C LEU A 202 8.54 -0.59 -4.48
N VAL A 203 9.02 0.54 -3.96
CA VAL A 203 9.02 1.82 -4.69
C VAL A 203 9.90 1.75 -5.94
N VAL A 204 11.06 1.08 -5.89
CA VAL A 204 11.89 0.84 -7.08
C VAL A 204 11.16 -0.01 -8.12
N ARG A 205 10.39 -1.04 -7.71
CA ARG A 205 9.55 -1.80 -8.64
C ARG A 205 8.45 -0.93 -9.25
N LEU A 206 7.84 -0.04 -8.46
CA LEU A 206 6.86 0.93 -8.97
C LEU A 206 7.47 1.88 -10.00
N MET A 207 8.71 2.34 -9.81
CA MET A 207 9.41 3.19 -10.78
C MET A 207 9.51 2.53 -12.17
N HIS A 208 9.72 1.21 -12.21
CA HIS A 208 9.73 0.45 -13.47
C HIS A 208 8.35 0.33 -14.12
N LEU A 209 7.26 0.40 -13.35
CA LEU A 209 5.89 0.47 -13.87
C LEU A 209 5.53 1.86 -14.39
N ALA A 210 6.30 2.88 -14.01
CA ALA A 210 6.18 4.27 -14.46
C ALA A 210 4.74 4.83 -14.41
N PRO A 211 4.07 4.82 -13.23
CA PRO A 211 2.74 5.43 -13.06
C PRO A 211 2.74 6.89 -13.53
N PRO A 212 1.85 7.28 -14.45
CA PRO A 212 1.83 8.63 -15.02
C PRO A 212 1.44 9.71 -14.01
N GLU A 213 0.75 9.35 -12.92
CA GLU A 213 0.36 10.27 -11.85
C GLU A 213 1.53 10.65 -10.94
N VAL A 214 2.62 9.87 -10.92
CA VAL A 214 3.75 10.10 -10.00
C VAL A 214 4.71 11.12 -10.59
N THR A 215 4.85 12.24 -9.88
CA THR A 215 5.78 13.34 -10.18
C THR A 215 7.21 13.02 -9.72
N GLY A 216 7.39 12.28 -8.63
CA GLY A 216 8.73 11.96 -8.12
C GLY A 216 8.76 10.90 -7.03
N TYR A 217 9.96 10.39 -6.78
CA TYR A 217 10.24 9.33 -5.82
C TYR A 217 11.30 9.79 -4.83
N ILE A 218 11.13 9.42 -3.56
CA ILE A 218 12.09 9.65 -2.49
C ILE A 218 12.41 8.29 -1.89
N LEU A 219 13.68 7.89 -1.92
CA LEU A 219 14.15 6.63 -1.35
C LEU A 219 15.07 6.93 -0.18
N ASP A 220 14.61 6.62 1.03
CA ASP A 220 15.36 6.82 2.27
C ASP A 220 15.93 5.48 2.74
N SER A 221 17.25 5.42 2.87
CA SER A 221 17.97 4.20 3.26
C SER A 221 17.57 2.96 2.44
N PRO A 222 17.57 3.04 1.08
CA PRO A 222 17.06 1.95 0.26
C PRO A 222 17.92 0.69 0.36
N GLU A 223 17.27 -0.44 0.62
CA GLU A 223 17.88 -1.76 0.43
C GLU A 223 17.83 -2.16 -1.05
N SER A 224 18.99 -2.40 -1.67
CA SER A 224 19.07 -2.92 -3.04
C SER A 224 19.03 -4.44 -3.05
N THR A 225 18.41 -5.01 -4.08
CA THR A 225 18.46 -6.46 -4.40
C THR A 225 19.88 -7.02 -4.55
N THR A 226 20.90 -6.16 -4.72
CA THR A 226 22.30 -6.58 -4.79
C THR A 226 22.93 -6.81 -3.42
N GLY A 227 22.29 -6.39 -2.32
CA GLY A 227 22.83 -6.49 -0.96
C GLY A 227 24.05 -5.61 -0.68
N VAL A 228 24.42 -4.71 -1.60
CA VAL A 228 25.68 -3.92 -1.52
C VAL A 228 25.54 -2.65 -0.68
N TYR A 229 24.33 -2.22 -0.33
CA TYR A 229 24.13 -1.04 0.52
C TYR A 229 23.95 -1.44 1.98
N ASN A 230 25.06 -1.54 2.71
CA ASN A 230 25.03 -1.48 4.17
C ASN A 230 25.16 -0.02 4.59
N TYR A 231 24.05 0.72 4.66
CA TYR A 231 24.02 2.03 5.32
C TYR A 231 23.88 1.85 6.83
N TYR A 232 24.81 1.14 7.46
CA TYR A 232 25.05 1.24 8.89
C TYR A 232 26.30 2.11 9.06
N ARG A 233 26.09 3.40 9.34
CA ARG A 233 27.10 4.26 9.94
C ARG A 233 26.61 4.73 11.30
#